data_AF-A0A5B7G217-F1
#
_entry.id   AF-A0A5B7G217-F1
#
_cell.length_a   1.000
_cell.length_b   1.000
_cell.length_c   1.000
_cell.angle_alpha   90.00
_cell.angle_beta   90.00
_cell.angle_gamma   90.00
#
_symmetry.space_group_name_H-M   'P 1'
#
loop_
_entity.id
_entity.type
_entity.pdbx_description
1 polymer ?
#
loop_
_entity_poly.entity_id
_entity_poly.type
_entity_poly.pdbx_seq_one_letter_code
_entity_poly.pdbx_strand_id
1 'polypeptide(L)' 'MTASKSFKVEHILSLYPIAEISLLGGFNVHQQLWFSSPFTDHHGKLAFNFAILHDLDQLVQQPTRIPDRLGDNPNS' A
#
# COMPACT_ATOMS: atom_id res chain seq x y z
N MET A 1 12.71 0.28 23.76
CA MET A 1 13.20 -0.21 22.45
C MET A 1 12.52 -1.55 22.17
N THR A 2 11.44 -1.54 21.40
CA THR A 2 10.86 -2.77 20.85
C THR A 2 11.64 -3.13 19.59
N ALA A 3 12.20 -4.34 19.55
CA ALA A 3 12.82 -4.85 18.33
C ALA A 3 11.72 -5.11 17.30
N SER A 4 11.68 -4.33 16.23
CA SER A 4 10.85 -4.63 15.07
C SER A 4 11.52 -5.76 14.29
N LYS A 5 10.87 -6.93 14.23
CA LYS A 5 11.32 -8.02 13.36
C LYS A 5 10.73 -7.77 11.98
N SER A 6 11.58 -7.37 11.05
CA SER A 6 11.20 -7.21 9.64
C SER A 6 10.99 -8.59 9.02
N PHE A 7 9.75 -8.91 8.70
CA PHE A 7 9.41 -10.05 7.85
C PHE A 7 9.02 -9.52 6.47
N LYS A 8 9.47 -10.19 5.41
CA LYS A 8 9.00 -9.89 4.06
C LYS A 8 7.54 -10.33 3.93
N VAL A 9 6.72 -9.55 3.21
CA VAL A 9 5.29 -9.83 3.04
C VAL A 9 5.08 -11.21 2.42
N GLU A 10 5.89 -11.60 1.42
CA GLU A 10 5.79 -12.94 0.81
C GLU A 10 5.96 -14.08 1.82
N HIS A 11 6.75 -13.87 2.87
CA HIS A 11 6.96 -14.88 3.90
C HIS A 11 5.72 -15.02 4.79
N ILE A 12 5.05 -13.91 5.13
CA ILE A 12 3.82 -13.93 5.92
C ILE A 12 2.71 -14.65 5.14
N LEU A 13 2.56 -14.32 3.84
CA LEU A 13 1.58 -14.96 2.97
C LEU A 13 1.84 -16.46 2.82
N SER A 14 3.11 -16.88 2.75
CA SER A 14 3.48 -18.30 2.71
C SER A 14 3.22 -19.06 4.02
N LEU A 15 3.33 -18.40 5.17
CA LEU A 15 3.12 -19.05 6.48
C LEU A 15 1.63 -19.26 6.80
N TYR A 16 0.76 -18.41 6.25
CA TYR A 16 -0.67 -18.41 6.54
C TYR A 16 -1.51 -18.37 5.25
N PRO A 17 -1.47 -19.43 4.41
CA PRO A 17 -2.06 -19.42 3.07
C PRO A 17 -3.60 -19.33 3.03
N ILE A 18 -4.27 -19.49 4.17
CA ILE A 18 -5.74 -19.45 4.30
C ILE A 18 -6.22 -18.38 5.27
N ALA A 19 -5.31 -17.58 5.83
CA ALA A 19 -5.70 -16.51 6.76
C ALA A 19 -6.12 -15.26 6.00
N GLU A 20 -7.12 -14.57 6.52
CA GLU A 20 -7.42 -13.20 6.10
C GLU A 20 -6.34 -12.27 6.67
N ILE A 21 -5.62 -11.57 5.79
CA ILE A 21 -4.52 -10.68 6.16
C ILE A 21 -4.82 -9.29 5.63
N SER A 22 -4.75 -8.29 6.50
CA SER A 22 -4.80 -6.88 6.12
C SER A 22 -3.43 -6.23 6.33
N LEU A 23 -2.88 -5.63 5.27
CA LEU A 23 -1.62 -4.89 5.33
C LEU A 23 -1.91 -3.40 5.47
N LEU A 24 -1.54 -2.80 6.60
CA LEU A 24 -1.74 -1.36 6.86
C LEU A 24 -0.39 -0.67 7.06
N GLY A 25 -0.12 0.36 6.27
CA GLY A 25 1.10 1.17 6.38
C GLY A 25 1.13 2.32 5.39
N GLY A 26 1.98 3.32 5.69
CA GLY A 26 2.25 4.42 4.76
C GLY A 26 3.20 3.95 3.66
N PHE A 27 2.66 3.38 2.59
CA PHE A 27 3.47 2.89 1.46
C PHE A 27 4.08 4.03 0.63
N ASN A 28 3.54 5.25 0.74
CA ASN A 28 3.96 6.44 0.00
C ASN A 28 4.10 6.18 -1.51
N VAL A 29 3.11 5.50 -2.09
CA VAL A 29 3.06 5.16 -3.51
C VAL A 29 1.94 5.94 -4.20
N HIS A 30 2.15 6.28 -5.47
CA HIS A 30 1.18 6.96 -6.29
C HIS A 30 0.60 5.99 -7.32
N GLN A 31 -0.70 5.72 -7.23
CA GLN A 31 -1.39 4.80 -8.14
C GLN A 31 -2.79 5.35 -8.46
N GLN A 32 -3.11 5.45 -9.75
CA GLN A 32 -4.35 6.08 -10.25
C GLN A 32 -5.64 5.36 -9.84
N LEU A 33 -5.68 4.03 -9.96
CA LEU A 33 -6.87 3.22 -9.69
C LEU A 33 -7.20 3.09 -8.20
N TRP A 34 -6.17 3.05 -7.34
CA TRP A 34 -6.29 2.80 -5.93
C TRP A 34 -6.32 4.10 -5.11
N PHE A 35 -5.38 5.00 -5.36
CA PHE A 35 -5.23 6.20 -4.54
C PHE A 35 -5.78 7.46 -5.19
N SER A 36 -6.44 7.34 -6.35
CA SER A 36 -6.94 8.50 -7.13
C SER A 36 -5.85 9.55 -7.39
N SER A 37 -4.59 9.10 -7.45
CA SER A 37 -3.42 9.93 -7.78
C SER A 37 -3.50 10.35 -9.25
N PRO A 38 -3.10 11.58 -9.65
CA PRO A 38 -3.11 12.00 -11.05
C PRO A 38 -2.10 11.22 -11.90
N PHE A 39 -1.09 10.60 -11.28
CA PHE A 39 -0.10 9.76 -11.95
C PHE A 39 0.12 8.44 -11.20
N THR A 40 0.67 7.45 -11.92
CA THR A 40 1.18 6.22 -11.32
C THR A 40 2.70 6.26 -11.35
N ASP A 41 3.35 6.20 -10.19
CA ASP A 41 4.81 6.14 -10.11
C ASP A 41 5.33 4.70 -10.19
N HIS A 42 6.65 4.53 -10.21
CA HIS A 42 7.26 3.20 -10.31
C HIS A 42 6.84 2.30 -9.13
N HIS A 43 6.84 2.83 -7.92
CA HIS A 43 6.47 2.10 -6.72
C HIS A 43 4.98 1.74 -6.70
N GLY A 44 4.10 2.61 -7.18
CA GLY A 44 2.67 2.37 -7.35
C GLY A 44 2.39 1.27 -8.37
N LYS A 45 3.13 1.23 -9.48
CA LYS A 45 3.05 0.11 -10.44
C LYS A 45 3.46 -1.21 -9.80
N LEU A 46 4.54 -1.23 -9.02
CA LEU A 46 5.00 -2.44 -8.33
C LEU A 46 4.00 -2.90 -7.26
N ALA A 47 3.49 -1.97 -6.44
CA ALA A 47 2.51 -2.26 -5.41
C ALA A 47 1.20 -2.80 -6.00
N PHE A 48 0.73 -2.21 -7.11
CA PHE A 48 -0.45 -2.65 -7.83
C PHE A 48 -0.30 -4.09 -8.36
N ASN A 49 0.81 -4.36 -9.05
CA ASN A 49 1.10 -5.70 -9.55
C ASN A 49 1.25 -6.71 -8.42
N PHE A 50 1.87 -6.33 -7.30
CA PHE A 50 2.02 -7.18 -6.13
C PHE A 50 0.66 -7.62 -5.59
N ALA A 51 -0.29 -6.71 -5.43
CA ALA A 51 -1.62 -7.09 -4.95
C ALA A 51 -2.39 -7.98 -5.92
N ILE A 52 -2.34 -7.71 -7.22
CA ILE A 52 -2.97 -8.58 -8.23
C ILE A 52 -2.40 -10.00 -8.15
N LEU A 53 -1.09 -10.14 -7.99
CA LEU A 53 -0.42 -11.45 -7.90
C LEU A 53 -0.76 -12.22 -6.61
N HIS A 54 -1.23 -11.52 -5.58
CA HIS A 54 -1.53 -12.08 -4.27
C HIS A 54 -3.02 -11.98 -3.90
N ASP A 55 -3.89 -11.69 -4.88
CA ASP A 55 -5.33 -11.51 -4.70
C ASP A 55 -5.66 -10.54 -3.55
N LEU A 56 -4.85 -9.49 -3.38
CA LEU A 56 -5.06 -8.45 -2.39
C LEU A 56 -5.90 -7.31 -2.99
N ASP A 57 -6.80 -6.76 -2.19
CA ASP A 57 -7.59 -5.59 -2.55
C ASP A 57 -7.34 -4.41 -1.60
N GLN A 58 -7.61 -3.21 -2.09
CA GLN A 58 -7.49 -2.01 -1.29
C GLN A 58 -8.66 -1.87 -0.32
N LEU A 59 -8.35 -1.85 0.98
CA LEU A 59 -9.36 -1.74 2.04
C LEU A 59 -9.95 -0.32 2.17
N VAL A 60 -9.16 0.73 1.88
CA VAL A 60 -9.57 2.13 2.04
C VAL A 60 -9.52 2.83 0.70
N GLN A 61 -10.68 3.23 0.17
CA GLN A 61 -10.80 3.87 -1.15
C GLN A 61 -10.45 5.38 -1.15
N GLN A 62 -10.26 5.97 0.04
CA GLN A 62 -9.93 7.38 0.17
C GLN A 62 -8.43 7.58 0.46
N PRO A 63 -7.85 8.69 -0.02
CA PRO A 63 -6.48 9.05 0.30
C PRO A 63 -6.30 9.20 1.81
N THR A 64 -5.29 8.52 2.36
CA THR A 64 -4.93 8.60 3.78
C THR A 64 -3.73 9.53 4.02
N ARG A 65 -3.18 10.13 2.95
CA ARG A 65 -2.06 11.07 3.05
C ARG A 65 -2.52 12.36 3.71
N ILE A 66 -1.83 12.74 4.78
CA ILE A 66 -1.89 14.09 5.33
C ILE A 66 -0.92 14.94 4.51
N PRO A 67 -1.36 16.04 3.88
CA PRO A 67 -0.46 16.90 3.12
C PRO A 67 0.66 17.47 3.99
N ASP A 68 1.90 17.39 3.50
CA ASP A 68 3.08 17.88 4.23
C ASP A 68 3.18 19.42 4.19
N ARG A 69 2.49 20.06 3.24
CA ARG A 69 2.48 21.51 3.03
C ARG A 69 1.06 22.02 2.91
N LEU A 70 0.87 23.27 3.33
CA LEU A 70 -0.41 23.96 3.20
C LEU A 70 -0.76 24.17 1.72
N GLY A 71 -1.89 23.62 1.27
CA GLY A 71 -2.38 23.75 -0.10
C GLY A 71 -2.11 22.53 -0.99
N ASP A 72 -1.29 21.58 -0.54
CA ASP A 72 -1.10 20.32 -1.26
C ASP A 72 -2.37 19.47 -1.15
N ASN A 73 -2.75 18.82 -2.25
CA ASN A 73 -3.85 17.87 -2.21
C ASN A 73 -3.31 16.46 -1.84
N PRO A 74 -4.11 15.61 -1.15
CA PRO A 74 -3.66 14.28 -0.71
C PRO A 74 -3.23 13.33 -1.84
N ASN A 75 -3.56 13.66 -3.09
CA ASN A 75 -3.35 12.81 -4.26
C ASN A 75 -2.16 13.24 -5.12
N SER A 76 -1.63 14.45 -4.93
CA SER A 76 -0.68 15.12 -5.84
C SER A 76 0.78 14.96 -5.45
#